data_AF-A0A6I1WXH0-F1
#
_entry.id   AF-A0A6I1WXH0-F1
#
_cell.length_a   1.000
_cell.length_b   1.000
_cell.length_c   1.000
_cell.angle_alpha   90.00
_cell.angle_beta   90.00
_cell.angle_gamma   90.00
#
_symmetry.space_group_name_H-M   'P 1'
#
loop_
_entity.id
_entity.type
_entity.pdbx_description
1 polymer ?
#
loop_
_entity_poly.entity_id
_entity_poly.type
_entity_poly.pdbx_seq_one_letter_code
_entity_poly.pdbx_strand_id
1 'polypeptide(L)'
;TILSEERIMYGFPSAEGVFVSSKVIPRTHIEGFVTWYIQNYYNFTPESAEANATEALRIMSPKLRVSQEQPLKSLARQSIEQEITQVFAPETRYTIEQK
;
A
#
# COMPACT_ATOMS: atom_id res chain seq x y z
N THR A 1 -21.53 11.57 -33.13
CA THR A 1 -20.09 11.70 -32.77
C THR A 1 -19.91 11.15 -31.37
N ILE A 2 -19.39 9.94 -31.27
CA ILE A 2 -19.23 9.20 -30.00
C ILE A 2 -17.99 9.76 -29.30
N LEU A 3 -18.15 10.81 -28.49
CA LEU A 3 -17.08 11.43 -27.69
C LEU A 3 -17.08 10.95 -26.22
N SER A 4 -18.04 10.09 -25.84
CA SER A 4 -18.27 9.68 -24.45
C SER A 4 -17.58 8.38 -24.05
N GLU A 5 -17.05 7.58 -24.98
CA GLU A 5 -16.50 6.25 -24.68
C GLU A 5 -15.02 6.28 -24.26
N GLU A 6 -14.28 7.37 -24.48
CA GLU A 6 -12.81 7.39 -24.34
C GLU A 6 -12.22 8.12 -23.11
N ARG A 7 -13.03 8.67 -22.18
CA ARG A 7 -12.51 9.65 -21.21
C ARG A 7 -12.70 9.27 -19.74
N ILE A 8 -12.18 8.13 -19.31
CA ILE A 8 -11.73 8.03 -17.91
C ILE A 8 -10.22 8.20 -17.93
N MET A 9 -9.82 9.47 -17.89
CA MET A 9 -8.44 9.88 -17.73
C MET A 9 -8.17 10.01 -16.24
N TYR A 10 -7.26 9.21 -15.70
CA TYR A 10 -6.85 9.33 -14.31
C TYR A 10 -5.77 10.41 -14.21
N GLY A 11 -5.99 11.39 -13.33
CA GLY A 11 -5.00 12.43 -13.02
C GLY A 11 -4.09 11.96 -11.90
N PHE A 12 -2.80 11.89 -12.18
CA PHE A 12 -1.80 11.46 -11.22
C PHE A 12 -0.76 12.57 -10.99
N PRO A 13 -0.43 12.91 -9.73
CA PRO A 13 0.65 13.85 -9.48
C PRO A 13 2.00 13.22 -9.87
N SER A 14 2.82 13.95 -10.63
CA SER A 14 4.22 13.60 -10.86
C SER A 14 5.06 13.92 -9.61
N ALA A 15 6.31 13.49 -9.59
CA ALA A 15 7.25 13.83 -8.51
C ALA A 15 7.48 15.35 -8.39
N GLU A 16 7.26 16.08 -9.48
CA GLU A 16 7.34 17.54 -9.60
C GLU A 16 6.00 18.23 -9.30
N GLY A 17 4.97 17.48 -8.88
CA GLY A 17 3.65 18.02 -8.54
C GLY A 17 2.77 18.34 -9.75
N VAL A 18 3.12 17.86 -10.95
CA VAL A 18 2.34 18.10 -12.18
C VAL A 18 1.33 16.97 -12.39
N PHE A 19 0.07 17.30 -12.68
CA PHE A 19 -0.94 16.29 -12.99
C PHE A 19 -0.77 15.74 -14.40
N VAL A 20 -0.42 14.45 -14.49
CA VAL A 20 -0.35 13.73 -15.76
C VAL A 20 -1.63 12.93 -15.94
N SER A 21 -2.26 13.14 -17.09
CA SER A 21 -3.48 12.47 -17.48
C SER A 21 -3.14 11.18 -18.23
N SER A 22 -3.57 10.02 -17.75
CA SER A 22 -3.29 8.74 -18.39
C SER A 22 -4.54 7.87 -18.55
N LYS A 23 -4.59 7.11 -19.66
CA LYS A 23 -5.63 6.09 -19.91
C LYS A 23 -5.48 4.85 -19.00
N VAL A 24 -4.27 4.62 -18.48
CA VAL A 24 -3.95 3.52 -17.56
C VAL A 24 -3.18 4.04 -16.34
N ILE A 25 -3.30 3.38 -15.19
CA ILE A 25 -2.53 3.75 -14.00
C ILE A 25 -1.02 3.59 -14.32
N PRO A 26 -0.20 4.65 -14.22
CA PRO A 26 1.24 4.54 -14.47
C PRO A 26 1.89 3.52 -13.55
N ARG A 27 2.83 2.75 -14.08
CA ARG A 27 3.56 1.72 -13.32
C ARG A 27 4.17 2.25 -12.03
N THR A 28 4.75 3.45 -12.07
CA THR A 28 5.34 4.12 -10.91
C THR A 28 4.35 4.32 -9.76
N HIS A 29 3.07 4.55 -10.06
CA HIS A 29 2.03 4.71 -9.05
C HIS A 29 1.64 3.37 -8.43
N ILE A 30 1.60 2.31 -9.25
CA ILE A 30 1.37 0.95 -8.77
C ILE A 30 2.53 0.52 -7.86
N GLU A 31 3.77 0.72 -8.30
CA GLU A 31 4.97 0.42 -7.51
C GLU A 31 5.02 1.24 -6.22
N GLY A 32 4.68 2.53 -6.26
CA GLY A 32 4.58 3.38 -5.08
C GLY A 32 3.53 2.86 -4.09
N PHE A 33 2.33 2.55 -4.57
CA PHE A 33 1.26 1.97 -3.76
C PHE A 33 1.66 0.63 -3.13
N VAL A 34 2.23 -0.28 -3.91
CA VAL A 34 2.65 -1.60 -3.44
C VAL A 34 3.79 -1.48 -2.43
N THR A 35 4.77 -0.63 -2.68
CA THR A 35 5.88 -0.37 -1.76
C THR A 35 5.36 0.17 -0.43
N TRP A 36 4.48 1.17 -0.47
CA TRP A 36 3.87 1.75 0.72
C TRP A 36 3.09 0.72 1.53
N TYR A 37 2.31 -0.13 0.84
CA TYR A 37 1.59 -1.22 1.49
C TYR A 37 2.53 -2.22 2.15
N ILE A 38 3.54 -2.73 1.45
CA ILE A 38 4.49 -3.71 1.98
C ILE A 38 5.24 -3.16 3.19
N GLN A 39 5.71 -1.90 3.12
CA GLN A 39 6.43 -1.25 4.21
C GLN A 39 5.58 -1.15 5.48
N ASN A 40 4.29 -0.83 5.36
CA ASN A 40 3.39 -0.76 6.53
C ASN A 40 2.89 -2.14 6.98
N TYR A 41 2.72 -3.09 6.05
CA TYR A 41 2.17 -4.40 6.37
C TYR A 41 3.19 -5.33 7.06
N TYR A 42 4.48 -5.22 6.74
CA TYR A 42 5.51 -6.14 7.22
C TYR A 42 6.53 -5.54 8.19
N ASN A 43 6.42 -4.25 8.53
CA ASN A 43 7.34 -3.60 9.44
C ASN A 43 6.64 -3.32 10.78
N PHE A 44 7.06 -4.03 11.82
CA PHE A 44 6.55 -3.91 13.19
C PHE A 44 7.72 -3.76 14.14
N THR A 45 8.23 -2.54 14.24
CA THR A 45 9.03 -2.14 15.41
C THR A 45 8.10 -1.68 16.51
N PRO A 46 8.47 -1.79 17.79
CA PRO A 46 7.62 -1.35 18.91
C PRO A 46 7.09 0.09 18.75
N GLU A 47 7.90 0.98 18.18
CA GLU A 47 7.58 2.41 18.01
C GLU A 47 6.60 2.69 16.86
N SER A 48 6.57 1.82 15.85
CA SER A 48 5.83 2.04 14.60
C SER A 48 4.70 1.03 14.35
N ALA A 49 4.64 -0.04 15.14
CA ALA A 49 3.76 -1.18 14.93
C ALA A 49 2.27 -0.82 14.80
N GLU A 50 1.75 0.03 15.69
CA GLU A 50 0.33 0.42 15.66
C GLU A 50 0.00 1.33 14.47
N ALA A 51 0.89 2.29 14.16
CA ALA A 51 0.75 3.19 13.03
C ALA A 51 0.79 2.41 11.70
N ASN A 52 1.76 1.51 11.56
CA ASN A 52 1.95 0.69 10.37
C ASN A 52 0.77 -0.27 10.16
N ALA A 53 0.28 -0.94 11.22
CA ALA A 53 -0.94 -1.75 11.16
C ALA A 53 -2.15 -0.94 10.68
N THR A 54 -2.33 0.26 11.24
CA THR A 54 -3.46 1.15 10.90
C THR A 54 -3.39 1.58 9.44
N GLU A 55 -2.21 1.98 8.98
CA GLU A 55 -2.01 2.45 7.61
C GLU A 55 -2.16 1.33 6.59
N ALA A 56 -1.63 0.13 6.87
CA ALA A 56 -1.84 -1.05 6.05
C ALA A 56 -3.33 -1.38 5.92
N LEU A 57 -4.09 -1.37 7.02
CA LEU A 57 -5.53 -1.62 7.02
C LEU A 57 -6.33 -0.55 6.27
N ARG A 58 -5.87 0.71 6.27
CA ARG A 58 -6.54 1.84 5.59
C ARG A 58 -6.57 1.67 4.08
N ILE A 59 -5.50 1.13 3.50
CA ILE A 59 -5.33 1.02 2.04
C ILE A 59 -5.74 -0.35 1.48
N MET A 60 -6.14 -1.29 2.32
CA MET A 60 -6.70 -2.57 1.91
C MET A 60 -8.11 -2.44 1.31
N SER A 61 -8.45 -3.37 0.41
CA SER A 61 -9.85 -3.58 0.04
C SER A 61 -10.69 -3.98 1.26
N PRO A 62 -11.99 -3.65 1.32
CA PRO A 62 -12.85 -3.97 2.47
C PRO A 62 -12.85 -5.47 2.83
N LYS A 63 -12.91 -6.34 1.81
CA LYS A 63 -12.90 -7.80 2.00
C LYS A 63 -11.59 -8.27 2.65
N LEU A 64 -10.44 -7.79 2.15
CA LEU A 64 -9.14 -8.16 2.72
C LEU A 64 -8.98 -7.61 4.14
N ARG A 65 -9.36 -6.34 4.36
CA ARG A 65 -9.31 -5.70 5.67
C ARG A 65 -10.02 -6.51 6.74
N VAL A 66 -11.26 -6.95 6.49
CA VAL A 66 -12.04 -7.76 7.45
C VAL A 66 -11.27 -9.02 7.86
N SER A 67 -10.58 -9.67 6.92
CA SER A 67 -9.79 -10.87 7.22
C SER A 67 -8.47 -10.61 7.94
N GLN A 68 -7.86 -9.42 7.75
CA GLN A 68 -6.51 -9.11 8.25
C GLN A 68 -6.50 -8.20 9.48
N GLU A 69 -7.63 -7.59 9.84
CA GLU A 69 -7.70 -6.62 10.94
C GLU A 69 -7.26 -7.21 12.29
N GLN A 70 -7.81 -8.36 12.69
CA GLN A 70 -7.44 -8.98 13.97
C GLN A 70 -6.01 -9.52 13.99
N PRO A 71 -5.52 -10.23 12.94
CA PRO A 71 -4.12 -10.62 12.86
C PRO A 71 -3.13 -9.46 13.00
N LEU A 72 -3.34 -8.37 12.24
CA LEU A 72 -2.43 -7.22 12.26
C LEU A 72 -2.42 -6.50 13.61
N LYS A 73 -3.59 -6.30 14.22
CA LYS A 73 -3.68 -5.70 15.57
C LYS A 73 -3.00 -6.57 16.62
N SER A 74 -3.13 -7.89 16.50
CA SER A 74 -2.48 -8.83 17.42
C SER A 74 -0.96 -8.81 17.29
N LEU A 75 -0.44 -8.79 16.05
CA LEU A 75 0.99 -8.67 15.78
C LEU A 75 1.54 -7.34 16.30
N ALA A 76 0.85 -6.22 16.01
CA ALA A 76 1.27 -4.92 16.47
C ALA A 76 1.36 -4.86 18.00
N ARG A 77 0.36 -5.40 18.69
CA ARG A 77 0.37 -5.48 20.16
C ARG A 77 1.51 -6.35 20.69
N GLN A 78 1.75 -7.52 20.09
CA GLN A 78 2.86 -8.39 20.47
C GLN A 78 4.22 -7.71 20.28
N SER A 79 4.41 -7.00 19.16
CA SER A 79 5.61 -6.21 18.92
C SER A 79 5.85 -5.15 19.99
N ILE A 80 4.80 -4.46 20.45
CA ILE A 80 4.90 -3.48 21.52
C ILE A 80 5.19 -4.15 22.88
N GLU A 81 4.41 -5.17 23.24
CA GLU A 81 4.48 -5.80 24.58
C GLU A 81 5.76 -6.61 24.80
N GLN A 82 6.30 -7.20 23.73
CA GLN A 82 7.42 -8.14 23.80
C GLN A 82 8.70 -7.59 23.16
N GLU A 83 8.70 -6.31 22.78
CA GLU A 83 9.80 -5.64 22.08
C GLU A 83 10.25 -6.40 20.80
N ILE A 84 9.31 -7.11 20.15
CA ILE A 84 9.61 -7.87 18.93
C ILE A 84 9.77 -6.91 17.76
N THR A 85 10.90 -7.02 17.07
CA THR A 85 11.19 -6.33 15.83
C THR A 85 11.04 -7.28 14.64
N GLN A 86 9.99 -7.07 13.83
CA GLN A 86 9.94 -7.61 12.48
C GLN A 86 10.17 -6.47 11.51
N VAL A 87 11.30 -6.51 10.80
CA VAL A 87 11.64 -5.52 9.78
C VAL A 87 11.85 -6.26 8.47
N PHE A 88 10.94 -6.06 7.53
CA PHE A 88 11.15 -6.54 6.17
C PHE A 88 12.00 -5.52 5.41
N ALA A 89 13.26 -5.86 5.15
CA ALA A 89 14.08 -5.07 4.25
C ALA A 89 13.52 -5.22 2.82
N PRO A 90 13.34 -4.13 2.05
CA PRO A 90 12.77 -4.15 0.70
C PRO A 90 13.65 -4.85 -0.35
N GLU A 91 14.62 -5.67 0.05
CA GLU A 91 15.53 -6.37 -0.87
C GLU A 91 14.80 -7.39 -1.76
N THR A 92 13.59 -7.80 -1.39
CA THR A 92 12.80 -8.72 -2.21
C THR A 92 12.13 -7.95 -3.35
N ARG A 93 12.67 -8.08 -4.56
CA ARG A 93 12.05 -7.59 -5.80
C ARG A 93 10.67 -8.24 -5.97
N TYR A 94 9.60 -7.46 -5.86
CA TYR A 94 8.25 -7.93 -6.17
C TYR A 94 7.98 -7.82 -7.68
N THR A 95 7.19 -8.75 -8.22
CA THR A 95 6.79 -8.74 -9.64
C THR A 95 5.34 -8.28 -9.75
N ILE A 96 5.10 -7.22 -10.52
CA ILE A 96 3.75 -6.81 -10.90
C ILE A 96 3.39 -7.56 -12.18
N GLU A 97 2.47 -8.52 -12.08
CA GLU A 97 1.91 -9.19 -13.25
C GLU A 97 0.95 -8.25 -13.97
N GLN A 98 1.25 -7.90 -15.22
CA GLN A 98 0.30 -7.21 -16.10
C GLN A 98 -0.60 -8.25 -16.77
N LYS A 99 -1.92 -8.06 -16.67
CA LYS A 99 -2.90 -8.80 -17.47
C LYS A 99 -3.09 -8.15 -18.84
#